data_AF-A0A2G2KCI2-F1
#
_entry.id   AF-A0A2G2KCI2-F1
#
_cell.length_a   1.000
_cell.length_b   1.000
_cell.length_c   1.000
_cell.angle_alpha   90.00
_cell.angle_beta   90.00
_cell.angle_gamma   90.00
#
_symmetry.space_group_name_H-M   'P 1'
#
loop_
_entity.id
_entity.type
_entity.pdbx_description
1 polymer ?
#
loop_
_entity_poly.entity_id
_entity_poly.type
_entity_poly.pdbx_seq_one_letter_code
_entity_poly.pdbx_strand_id
1 'polypeptide(L)'
;MGCYNSIVINSDADKVWDVLKNFHDLSWSKNVVTKVEVVGSVSSNNIGAKRILNDAFHETLLTVDNVGRKFTYSIDDGPAVVSKENVVGYIGEVTVFPVSENNTSFVLWTSKWDSAKESGVADFCNPIYHGLLQDLKNHFS
;
A
#
# COMPACT_ATOMS: atom_id res chain seq x y z
N MET A 1 3.10 -10.11 -13.73
CA MET A 1 3.48 -8.69 -14.00
C MET A 1 3.43 -7.91 -12.69
N GLY A 2 3.95 -6.68 -12.61
CA GLY A 2 4.00 -5.97 -11.33
C GLY A 2 4.37 -4.49 -11.42
N CYS A 3 4.18 -3.79 -10.31
CA CYS A 3 4.67 -2.43 -10.07
C CYS A 3 5.87 -2.46 -9.12
N TYR A 4 6.77 -1.50 -9.28
CA TYR A 4 7.90 -1.27 -8.38
C TYR A 4 8.09 0.23 -8.21
N ASN A 5 7.77 0.77 -7.04
CA ASN A 5 7.89 2.19 -6.73
C ASN A 5 8.58 2.35 -5.38
N SER A 6 9.48 3.31 -5.26
CA SER A 6 10.20 3.53 -4.01
C SER A 6 10.51 5.00 -3.76
N ILE A 7 10.77 5.35 -2.51
CA ILE A 7 11.15 6.69 -2.11
C ILE A 7 12.03 6.66 -0.86
N VAL A 8 12.87 7.69 -0.69
CA VAL A 8 13.58 7.96 0.56
C VAL A 8 12.80 8.98 1.38
N ILE A 9 12.57 8.64 2.66
CA ILE A 9 11.86 9.46 3.64
C ILE A 9 12.88 9.99 4.66
N ASN A 10 12.84 11.29 4.95
CA ASN A 10 13.73 11.94 5.91
C ASN A 10 13.31 11.70 7.38
N SER A 11 13.10 10.44 7.74
CA SER A 11 12.77 9.98 9.09
C SER A 11 13.29 8.56 9.29
N ASP A 12 13.57 8.19 10.54
CA ASP A 12 13.96 6.83 10.88
C ASP A 12 12.85 5.83 10.52
N ALA A 13 13.27 4.59 10.22
CA ALA A 13 12.39 3.56 9.71
C ALA A 13 11.31 3.12 10.71
N ASP A 14 11.50 3.29 12.03
CA ASP A 14 10.51 2.89 13.03
C ASP A 14 9.34 3.87 13.02
N LYS A 15 9.62 5.18 12.97
CA LYS A 15 8.57 6.20 12.80
C LYS A 15 7.78 6.04 11.51
N VAL A 16 8.47 5.76 10.40
CA VAL A 16 7.79 5.53 9.12
C VAL A 16 6.94 4.27 9.16
N TRP A 17 7.42 3.21 9.79
CA TRP A 17 6.64 1.99 9.99
C TRP A 17 5.44 2.20 10.92
N ASP A 18 5.58 2.99 11.99
CA ASP A 18 4.48 3.29 12.91
C ASP A 18 3.28 3.95 12.22
N VAL A 19 3.54 4.77 11.20
CA VAL A 19 2.51 5.34 10.33
C VAL A 19 1.93 4.28 9.39
N LEU A 20 2.78 3.52 8.70
CA LEU A 20 2.34 2.59 7.65
C LEU A 20 1.65 1.32 8.17
N LYS A 21 2.01 0.83 9.35
CA LYS A 21 1.51 -0.45 9.90
C LYS A 21 0.03 -0.42 10.24
N ASN A 22 -0.53 0.78 10.45
CA ASN A 22 -1.96 0.94 10.71
C ASN A 22 -2.75 0.86 9.40
N PHE A 23 -3.14 -0.35 9.02
CA PHE A 23 -3.84 -0.61 7.75
C PHE A 23 -5.15 0.18 7.56
N HIS A 24 -5.80 0.67 8.61
CA HIS A 24 -7.03 1.48 8.48
C HIS A 24 -6.77 2.98 8.46
N ASP A 25 -5.53 3.43 8.65
CA ASP A 25 -5.17 4.84 8.65
C ASP A 25 -4.33 5.20 7.43
N LEU A 26 -4.94 5.96 6.52
CA LEU A 26 -4.28 6.59 5.38
C LEU A 26 -4.42 8.12 5.43
N SER A 27 -4.62 8.68 6.63
CA SER A 27 -4.73 10.13 6.82
C SER A 27 -3.45 10.89 6.44
N TRP A 28 -2.33 10.19 6.28
CA TRP A 28 -1.07 10.70 5.76
C TRP A 28 -1.10 10.93 4.23
N SER A 29 -2.03 10.33 3.48
CA SER A 29 -2.16 10.47 2.02
C SER A 29 -3.46 11.09 1.56
N LYS A 30 -3.70 12.33 1.97
CA LYS A 30 -4.95 13.05 1.67
C LYS A 30 -5.11 13.42 0.18
N ASN A 31 -4.03 13.43 -0.61
CA ASN A 31 -4.11 13.76 -2.03
C ASN A 31 -4.50 12.55 -2.88
N VAL A 32 -4.25 11.33 -2.40
CA VAL A 32 -4.61 10.09 -3.11
C VAL A 32 -5.82 9.41 -2.47
N VAL A 33 -5.90 9.37 -1.14
CA VAL A 33 -6.95 8.69 -0.38
C VAL A 33 -7.82 9.72 0.32
N THR A 34 -9.02 9.92 -0.23
CA THR A 34 -10.01 10.86 0.30
C THR A 34 -10.98 10.19 1.27
N LYS A 35 -11.16 8.87 1.17
CA LYS A 35 -12.03 8.09 2.05
C LYS A 35 -11.45 6.71 2.34
N VAL A 36 -11.54 6.31 3.60
CA VAL A 36 -11.26 4.95 4.07
C VAL A 36 -12.49 4.44 4.81
N GLU A 37 -13.09 3.37 4.32
CA GLU A 37 -14.18 2.67 5.00
C GLU A 37 -13.67 1.35 5.55
N VAL A 38 -13.75 1.16 6.87
CA VAL A 38 -13.35 -0.10 7.53
C VAL A 38 -14.48 -1.12 7.37
N VAL A 39 -14.13 -2.32 6.91
CA VAL A 39 -15.10 -3.40 6.69
C VAL A 39 -14.89 -4.52 7.72
N GLY A 40 -15.95 -4.83 8.46
CA GLY A 40 -15.93 -5.85 9.50
C GLY A 40 -15.34 -5.37 10.83
N SER A 41 -14.98 -6.31 11.70
CA SER A 41 -14.54 -6.04 13.08
C SER A 41 -13.06 -6.37 13.35
N VAL A 42 -12.32 -6.83 12.33
CA VAL A 42 -10.90 -7.16 12.48
C VAL A 42 -10.11 -5.85 12.55
N SER A 43 -9.30 -5.68 13.60
CA SER A 43 -8.49 -4.48 13.79
C SER A 43 -7.42 -4.32 12.72
N SER A 44 -7.03 -3.08 12.42
CA SER A 44 -6.08 -2.72 11.36
C SER A 44 -4.75 -3.48 11.36
N ASN A 45 -4.26 -3.91 12.53
CA ASN A 45 -2.96 -4.57 12.65
C ASN A 45 -3.05 -6.10 12.58
N ASN A 46 -4.24 -6.67 12.38
CA ASN A 46 -4.47 -8.11 12.36
C ASN A 46 -4.75 -8.60 10.94
N ILE A 47 -4.14 -9.72 10.58
CA ILE A 47 -4.38 -10.39 9.29
C ILE A 47 -5.89 -10.60 9.10
N GLY A 48 -6.38 -10.29 7.91
CA GLY A 48 -7.79 -10.32 7.55
C GLY A 48 -8.53 -9.00 7.76
N ALA A 49 -7.87 -7.94 8.26
CA ALA A 49 -8.41 -6.59 8.26
C ALA A 49 -8.78 -6.13 6.84
N LYS A 50 -9.91 -5.45 6.68
CA LYS A 50 -10.45 -5.07 5.38
C LYS A 50 -10.80 -3.59 5.32
N ARG A 51 -10.58 -2.98 4.16
CA ARG A 51 -10.93 -1.59 3.90
C ARG A 51 -11.45 -1.39 2.48
N ILE A 52 -12.23 -0.33 2.28
CA ILE A 52 -12.57 0.21 0.97
C ILE A 52 -11.95 1.60 0.87
N LEU A 53 -11.10 1.81 -0.13
CA LEU A 53 -10.49 3.11 -0.41
C LEU A 53 -11.24 3.82 -1.53
N ASN A 54 -11.58 5.09 -1.30
CA ASN A 54 -12.26 5.96 -2.28
C ASN A 54 -13.49 5.30 -2.93
N ASP A 55 -14.25 4.50 -2.18
CA ASP A 55 -15.42 3.74 -2.64
C ASP A 55 -15.14 2.77 -3.81
N ALA A 56 -13.87 2.43 -4.04
CA ALA A 56 -13.43 1.77 -5.26
C ALA A 56 -12.53 0.56 -5.01
N PHE A 57 -11.51 0.68 -4.16
CA PHE A 57 -10.54 -0.41 -3.95
C PHE A 57 -10.90 -1.18 -2.71
N HIS A 58 -11.31 -2.43 -2.89
CA HIS A 58 -11.59 -3.36 -1.80
C HIS A 58 -10.32 -4.11 -1.48
N GLU A 59 -9.79 -3.94 -0.27
CA GLU A 59 -8.50 -4.51 0.10
C GLU A 59 -8.60 -5.35 1.38
N THR A 60 -7.83 -6.44 1.42
CA THR A 60 -7.67 -7.30 2.60
C THR A 60 -6.19 -7.39 2.98
N LEU A 61 -5.87 -7.16 4.26
CA LEU A 61 -4.54 -7.36 4.83
C LEU A 61 -4.21 -8.85 4.93
N LEU A 62 -3.08 -9.27 4.37
CA LEU A 62 -2.70 -10.68 4.27
C LEU A 62 -1.57 -11.08 5.22
N THR A 63 -0.56 -10.23 5.37
CA THR A 63 0.56 -10.47 6.30
C THR A 63 1.01 -9.18 6.94
N VAL A 64 1.52 -9.27 8.16
CA VAL A 64 2.20 -8.18 8.88
C VAL A 64 3.43 -8.76 9.56
N ASP A 65 4.58 -8.17 9.29
CA ASP A 65 5.86 -8.44 9.95
C ASP A 65 6.38 -7.13 10.53
N ASN A 66 6.18 -6.95 11.84
CA ASN A 66 6.65 -5.74 12.54
C ASN A 66 8.17 -5.69 12.69
N VAL A 67 8.86 -6.85 12.67
CA VAL A 67 10.32 -6.90 12.79
C VAL A 67 10.95 -6.52 11.46
N GLY A 68 10.43 -7.09 10.37
CA GLY A 68 10.81 -6.77 8.99
C GLY A 68 10.21 -5.49 8.42
N ARG A 69 9.35 -4.78 9.18
CA ARG A 69 8.61 -3.57 8.77
C ARG A 69 7.94 -3.73 7.41
N LYS A 70 7.18 -4.81 7.29
CA LYS A 70 6.56 -5.23 6.05
C LYS A 70 5.12 -5.65 6.25
N PHE A 71 4.26 -5.31 5.31
CA PHE A 71 2.94 -5.93 5.19
C PHE A 71 2.61 -6.24 3.74
N THR A 72 1.71 -7.19 3.54
CA THR A 72 1.12 -7.47 2.24
C THR A 72 -0.40 -7.39 2.32
N TYR A 73 -1.02 -7.02 1.21
CA TYR A 73 -2.47 -6.92 1.08
C TYR A 73 -2.91 -7.38 -0.30
N SER A 74 -4.16 -7.82 -0.43
CA SER A 74 -4.82 -8.06 -1.72
C SER A 74 -5.67 -6.88 -2.12
N ILE A 75 -5.83 -6.68 -3.44
CA ILE A 75 -6.98 -5.97 -4.01
C ILE A 75 -7.99 -7.07 -4.40
N ASP A 76 -9.08 -7.16 -3.66
CA ASP A 76 -10.14 -8.16 -3.83
C ASP A 76 -11.13 -7.74 -4.91
N ASP A 77 -11.31 -6.43 -5.10
CA ASP A 77 -12.09 -5.81 -6.17
C ASP A 77 -11.66 -4.35 -6.38
N GLY A 78 -11.89 -3.82 -7.58
CA GLY A 78 -11.38 -2.50 -7.95
C GLY A 78 -11.97 -1.91 -9.23
N PRO A 79 -11.60 -0.66 -9.60
CA PRO A 79 -12.00 -0.06 -10.86
C PRO A 79 -11.59 -0.90 -12.07
N ALA A 80 -12.48 -1.03 -13.07
CA ALA A 80 -12.32 -1.74 -14.35
C ALA A 80 -11.00 -2.51 -14.56
N VAL A 81 -9.88 -1.81 -14.78
CA VAL A 81 -8.55 -2.40 -15.05
C VAL A 81 -8.00 -3.30 -13.93
N VAL A 82 -8.38 -3.08 -12.68
CA VAL A 82 -8.00 -3.87 -11.49
C VAL A 82 -9.18 -4.61 -10.85
N SER A 83 -10.31 -4.71 -11.55
CA SER A 83 -11.46 -5.50 -11.10
C SER A 83 -11.11 -6.98 -10.94
N LYS A 84 -11.85 -7.68 -10.08
CA LYS A 84 -11.66 -9.13 -9.84
C LYS A 84 -11.85 -10.00 -11.10
N GLU A 85 -12.56 -9.48 -12.11
CA GLU A 85 -12.77 -10.15 -13.40
C GLU A 85 -11.53 -10.06 -14.32
N ASN A 86 -10.71 -9.03 -14.13
CA ASN A 86 -9.56 -8.70 -14.97
C ASN A 86 -8.22 -9.11 -14.35
N VAL A 87 -8.15 -9.09 -13.02
CA VAL A 87 -6.92 -9.34 -12.26
C VAL A 87 -7.15 -10.45 -11.25
N VAL A 88 -6.29 -11.47 -11.27
CA VAL A 88 -6.32 -12.58 -10.31
C VAL A 88 -5.08 -12.51 -9.43
N GLY A 89 -5.27 -12.69 -8.12
CA GLY A 89 -4.17 -12.79 -7.16
C GLY A 89 -3.34 -11.52 -7.04
N TYR A 90 -3.96 -10.34 -7.09
CA TYR A 90 -3.25 -9.09 -6.86
C TYR A 90 -2.71 -9.06 -5.43
N ILE A 91 -1.40 -8.89 -5.29
CA ILE A 91 -0.71 -8.72 -4.01
C ILE A 91 0.08 -7.42 -4.07
N GLY A 92 -0.27 -6.47 -3.21
CA GLY A 92 0.58 -5.33 -2.88
C GLY A 92 1.47 -5.65 -1.67
N GLU A 93 2.70 -5.14 -1.68
CA GLU A 93 3.66 -5.27 -0.58
C GLU A 93 4.30 -3.92 -0.29
N VAL A 94 4.33 -3.55 1.00
CA VAL A 94 5.04 -2.37 1.50
C VAL A 94 6.13 -2.85 2.44
N THR A 95 7.37 -2.42 2.21
CA THR A 95 8.51 -2.69 3.09
C THR A 95 9.26 -1.39 3.40
N VAL A 96 9.63 -1.20 4.67
CA VAL A 96 10.45 -0.06 5.11
C VAL A 96 11.83 -0.56 5.52
N PHE A 97 12.86 -0.03 4.88
CA PHE A 97 14.26 -0.33 5.18
C PHE A 97 14.93 0.85 5.87
N PRO A 98 15.74 0.62 6.93
CA PRO A 98 16.57 1.68 7.49
C PRO A 98 17.73 2.01 6.54
N VAL A 99 18.01 3.30 6.38
CA VAL A 99 19.24 3.79 5.75
C VAL A 99 20.18 4.21 6.88
N SER A 100 21.08 3.30 7.27
CA SER A 100 21.92 3.48 8.46
C SER A 100 22.95 4.60 8.35
N GLU A 101 23.32 5.01 7.14
CA GLU A 101 24.31 6.08 6.91
C GLU A 101 23.86 7.42 7.49
N ASN A 102 22.57 7.74 7.37
CA ASN A 102 22.04 9.07 7.68
C ASN A 102 20.75 9.04 8.52
N ASN A 103 20.41 7.89 9.11
CA ASN A 103 19.21 7.69 9.93
C ASN A 103 17.90 8.06 9.21
N THR A 104 17.85 7.83 7.88
CA THR A 104 16.63 7.96 7.07
C THR A 104 16.05 6.58 6.77
N SER A 105 15.03 6.51 5.92
CA SER A 105 14.42 5.24 5.51
C SER A 105 14.13 5.18 4.02
N PHE A 106 14.23 3.98 3.47
CA PHE A 106 13.85 3.64 2.11
C PHE A 106 12.55 2.84 2.16
N VAL A 107 11.49 3.38 1.55
CA VAL A 107 10.18 2.73 1.47
C VAL A 107 10.03 2.14 0.08
N LEU A 108 9.74 0.85 0.02
CA LEU A 108 9.47 0.11 -1.21
C LEU A 108 8.01 -0.34 -1.23
N TRP A 109 7.30 0.03 -2.30
CA TRP A 109 5.96 -0.43 -2.60
C TRP A 109 5.99 -1.22 -3.91
N THR A 110 5.72 -2.52 -3.82
CA THR A 110 5.60 -3.39 -5.00
C THR A 110 4.20 -3.96 -5.12
N SER A 111 3.87 -4.42 -6.31
CA SER A 111 2.74 -5.32 -6.46
C SER A 111 2.98 -6.34 -7.54
N LYS A 112 2.24 -7.44 -7.47
CA LYS A 112 2.25 -8.53 -8.43
C LYS A 112 0.85 -9.07 -8.62
N TRP A 113 0.56 -9.54 -9.83
CA TRP A 113 -0.69 -10.19 -10.16
C TRP A 113 -0.51 -11.10 -11.37
N ASP A 114 -1.47 -12.02 -11.52
CA ASP A 114 -1.64 -12.82 -12.72
C ASP A 114 -2.59 -12.07 -13.67
N SER A 115 -2.08 -11.69 -14.83
CA SER A 115 -2.87 -11.02 -15.87
C SER A 115 -3.58 -12.06 -16.72
N ALA A 116 -4.90 -12.19 -16.58
CA ALA A 116 -5.67 -13.11 -17.41
C ALA A 116 -6.23 -12.46 -18.69
N LYS A 117 -6.47 -11.14 -18.71
CA LYS A 117 -7.30 -10.52 -19.78
C LYS A 117 -6.89 -9.14 -20.30
N GLU A 118 -6.30 -8.24 -19.50
CA GLU A 118 -6.04 -6.86 -19.94
C GLU A 118 -4.64 -6.34 -19.57
N SER A 119 -4.03 -5.56 -20.48
CA SER A 119 -2.82 -4.76 -20.23
C SER A 119 -3.19 -3.41 -19.59
N GLY A 120 -2.21 -2.70 -19.04
CA GLY A 120 -2.42 -1.34 -18.49
C GLY A 120 -2.67 -1.28 -16.98
N VAL A 121 -2.75 -2.41 -16.27
CA VAL A 121 -2.82 -2.44 -14.80
C VAL A 121 -1.65 -1.68 -14.17
N ALA A 122 -0.43 -1.88 -14.67
CA ALA A 122 0.75 -1.17 -14.18
C ALA A 122 0.68 0.34 -14.48
N ASP A 123 0.19 0.72 -15.67
CA ASP A 123 0.04 2.13 -16.06
C ASP A 123 -1.00 2.85 -15.20
N PHE A 124 -2.02 2.13 -14.75
CA PHE A 124 -3.02 2.63 -13.82
C PHE A 124 -2.49 2.72 -12.37
N CYS A 125 -1.80 1.68 -11.88
CA CYS A 125 -1.36 1.61 -10.47
C CYS A 125 -0.10 2.43 -10.18
N ASN A 126 0.84 2.57 -11.12
CA ASN A 126 2.11 3.27 -10.88
C ASN A 126 1.91 4.74 -10.46
N PRO A 127 1.04 5.55 -11.11
CA PRO A 127 0.76 6.90 -10.66
C PRO A 127 0.16 6.97 -9.25
N ILE A 128 -0.70 6.01 -8.87
CA ILE A 128 -1.29 5.92 -7.54
C ILE A 128 -0.19 5.64 -6.50
N TYR A 129 0.68 4.65 -6.75
CA TYR A 129 1.81 4.35 -5.87
C TYR A 129 2.78 5.51 -5.74
N HIS A 130 3.08 6.20 -6.84
CA HIS A 130 3.90 7.39 -6.82
C HIS A 130 3.27 8.47 -5.93
N GLY A 131 1.97 8.75 -6.11
CA GLY A 131 1.24 9.72 -5.29
C GLY A 131 1.25 9.38 -3.80
N LEU A 132 1.00 8.11 -3.45
CA LEU A 132 1.07 7.62 -2.07
C LEU A 132 2.46 7.88 -1.47
N LEU A 133 3.52 7.47 -2.18
CA LEU A 133 4.89 7.66 -1.68
C LEU A 133 5.27 9.15 -1.53
N GLN A 134 4.82 10.03 -2.43
CA GLN A 134 5.03 11.47 -2.29
C GLN A 134 4.29 12.05 -1.08
N ASP A 135 3.04 11.65 -0.87
CA ASP A 135 2.27 12.07 0.31
C ASP A 135 2.92 11.60 1.61
N LEU A 136 3.40 10.36 1.65
CA LEU A 136 4.14 9.84 2.79
C LEU A 136 5.39 10.68 3.06
N LYS A 137 6.15 11.04 2.02
CA LYS A 137 7.32 11.92 2.17
C LYS A 137 6.94 13.29 2.72
N ASN A 138 5.86 13.88 2.22
CA ASN A 138 5.36 15.18 2.69
C ASN A 138 4.88 15.12 4.15
N HIS A 139 4.33 13.98 4.59
CA HIS A 139 3.93 13.78 5.98
C HIS A 139 5.10 13.87 6.98
N PHE A 140 6.33 13.54 6.55
CA PHE A 140 7.56 13.59 7.35
C PHE A 140 8.46 14.80 7.04
N SER A 141 7.97 15.77 6.27
CA SER A 141 8.71 16.99 5.89
C SER A 141 8.39 18.19 6.77
#